data_AF-A0A9P5WQ47-F1
#
_entry.id   AF-A0A9P5WQ47-F1
#
_cell.length_a   1.000
_cell.length_b   1.000
_cell.length_c   1.000
_cell.angle_alpha   90.00
_cell.angle_beta   90.00
_cell.angle_gamma   90.00
#
_symmetry.space_group_name_H-M   'P 1'
#
loop_
_entity.id
_entity.type
_entity.pdbx_description
1 polymer ?
#
loop_
_entity_poly.entity_id
_entity_poly.type
_entity_poly.pdbx_seq_one_letter_code
_entity_poly.pdbx_strand_id
1 'polypeptide(L)'
;AYVIVRKIGKQGAHSMQHVTYFGFVSCVVSFIGLYTLQGGYVAPQGTWMWTGVAAVGVSSFFGQVLINSGLQLAPLGPGTLMRMNDIVFAFIFQITVQHEKPDLFSFLGATLVMICTGGMALNKWRLEKKRVQQEQNAEEHQQTSS
;
A
#
# COMPACT_ATOMS: atom_id res chain seq x y z
N ALA A 1 14.00 -1.44 0.43
CA ALA A 1 13.45 -0.07 0.49
C ALA A 1 13.44 0.51 1.92
N TYR A 2 12.72 -0.09 2.89
CA TYR A 2 12.65 0.43 4.28
C TYR A 2 14.00 0.65 4.98
N VAL A 3 14.98 -0.25 4.76
CA VAL A 3 16.31 -0.15 5.37
C VAL A 3 17.15 1.00 4.76
N ILE A 4 16.90 1.33 3.48
CA ILE A 4 17.58 2.41 2.75
C ILE A 4 17.01 3.77 3.20
N VAL A 5 15.69 3.88 3.33
CA VAL A 5 15.00 5.08 3.84
C VAL A 5 15.45 5.42 5.26
N ARG A 6 15.65 4.42 6.13
CA ARG A 6 16.13 4.63 7.51
C ARG A 6 17.59 5.12 7.56
N LYS A 7 18.43 4.71 6.60
CA LYS A 7 19.83 5.17 6.52
C LYS A 7 19.92 6.63 6.08
N ILE A 8 18.98 7.08 5.24
CA ILE A 8 18.85 8.47 4.77
C ILE A 8 18.22 9.38 5.84
N GLY A 9 17.26 8.88 6.62
CA GLY A 9 16.63 9.65 7.70
C GLY A 9 17.56 10.04 8.86
N LYS A 10 18.65 9.30 9.08
CA LYS A 10 19.68 9.63 10.10
C LYS A 10 20.57 10.82 9.71
N GLN A 11 20.49 11.31 8.47
CA GLN A 11 21.32 12.42 7.94
C GLN A 11 20.53 13.72 7.67
N GLY A 12 19.29 13.84 8.17
CA GLY A 12 18.56 15.13 8.10
C GLY A 12 17.89 15.42 6.76
N ALA A 13 17.64 14.41 5.92
CA ALA A 13 16.86 14.59 4.68
C ALA A 13 15.36 14.42 4.97
N HIS A 14 14.61 15.51 4.76
CA HIS A 14 13.16 15.59 4.94
C HIS A 14 12.43 14.47 4.19
N SER A 15 11.78 13.55 4.93
CA SER A 15 11.04 12.40 4.38
C SER A 15 9.89 12.79 3.42
N MET A 16 9.52 14.09 3.41
CA MET A 16 8.59 14.71 2.45
C MET A 16 9.10 14.65 1.00
N GLN A 17 10.42 14.70 0.78
CA GLN A 17 10.99 14.78 -0.57
C GLN A 17 10.73 13.51 -1.39
N HIS A 18 10.74 12.35 -0.76
CA HIS A 18 10.57 11.07 -1.46
C HIS A 18 9.16 10.93 -2.09
N VAL A 19 8.14 11.49 -1.43
CA VAL A 19 6.76 11.50 -1.94
C VAL A 19 6.64 12.42 -3.15
N THR A 20 7.26 13.59 -3.11
CA THR A 20 7.26 14.54 -4.23
C THR A 20 8.04 14.02 -5.44
N TYR A 21 9.22 13.42 -5.24
CA TYR A 21 9.99 12.80 -6.33
C TYR A 21 9.25 11.63 -6.97
N PHE A 22 8.60 10.78 -6.17
CA PHE A 22 7.79 9.69 -6.70
C PHE A 22 6.61 10.20 -7.52
N GLY A 23 5.90 11.23 -7.04
CA GLY A 23 4.81 11.88 -7.76
C GLY A 23 5.25 12.49 -9.10
N PHE A 24 6.41 13.14 -9.12
CA PHE A 24 6.97 13.71 -10.36
C PHE A 24 7.33 12.63 -11.38
N VAL A 25 8.02 11.58 -10.94
CA VAL A 25 8.37 10.43 -11.79
C VAL A 25 7.11 9.73 -12.30
N SER A 26 6.09 9.53 -11.45
CA SER A 26 4.83 8.93 -11.89
C SER A 26 4.12 9.79 -12.93
N CYS A 27 4.17 11.12 -12.82
CA CYS A 27 3.57 12.01 -13.81
C CYS A 27 4.23 11.85 -15.19
N VAL A 28 5.56 11.79 -15.21
CA VAL A 28 6.34 11.59 -16.45
C VAL A 28 6.05 10.21 -17.05
N VAL A 29 6.07 9.15 -16.23
CA VAL A 29 5.77 7.78 -16.68
C VAL A 29 4.34 7.66 -17.20
N SER A 30 3.36 8.26 -16.51
CA SER A 30 1.97 8.27 -16.97
C SER A 30 1.82 9.00 -18.30
N PHE A 31 2.52 10.13 -18.50
CA PHE A 31 2.50 10.86 -19.77
C PHE A 31 3.10 10.04 -20.92
N ILE A 32 4.22 9.36 -20.68
CA ILE A 32 4.86 8.48 -21.66
C ILE A 32 3.96 7.28 -21.98
N GLY A 33 3.40 6.63 -20.96
CA GLY A 33 2.52 5.47 -21.13
C GLY A 33 1.24 5.79 -21.90
N LEU A 34 0.68 6.97 -21.68
CA LEU A 34 -0.48 7.47 -22.43
C LEU A 34 -0.17 7.59 -23.93
N TYR A 35 1.04 8.06 -24.27
CA TYR A 35 1.48 8.21 -25.66
C TYR A 35 1.80 6.87 -26.33
N THR A 36 2.42 5.93 -25.60
CA THR A 36 2.90 4.67 -26.18
C THR A 36 1.86 3.55 -26.20
N LEU A 37 0.98 3.45 -25.20
CA LEU A 37 0.03 2.34 -25.06
C LEU A 37 -1.34 2.61 -25.68
N GLN A 38 -1.82 3.85 -25.64
CA GLN A 38 -3.15 4.21 -26.16
C GLN A 38 -3.11 4.78 -27.58
N GLY A 39 -1.92 4.98 -28.17
CA GLY A 39 -1.77 5.46 -29.55
C GLY A 39 -2.27 6.89 -29.79
N GLY A 40 -2.57 7.64 -28.72
CA GLY A 40 -3.09 9.00 -28.79
C GLY A 40 -3.74 9.45 -27.47
N TYR A 41 -3.77 10.77 -27.25
CA TYR A 41 -4.43 11.37 -26.10
C TYR A 41 -5.95 11.37 -26.29
N VAL A 42 -6.65 10.43 -25.66
CA VAL A 42 -8.12 10.48 -25.58
C VAL A 42 -8.49 11.27 -24.33
N ALA A 43 -8.75 12.57 -24.51
CA ALA A 43 -9.21 13.42 -23.43
C ALA A 43 -10.57 12.92 -22.90
N PRO A 44 -10.79 12.88 -21.57
CA PRO A 44 -12.11 12.64 -21.03
C PRO A 44 -13.10 13.66 -21.60
N GLN A 45 -14.17 13.18 -22.23
CA GLN A 45 -15.18 14.05 -22.82
C GLN A 45 -16.19 14.43 -21.73
N GLY A 46 -16.14 15.68 -21.29
CA GLY A 46 -17.10 16.27 -20.36
C GLY A 46 -16.52 16.66 -19.00
N THR A 47 -16.98 17.81 -18.50
CA THR A 47 -16.52 18.43 -17.24
C THR A 47 -16.65 17.48 -16.04
N TRP A 48 -17.68 16.63 -16.02
CA TRP A 48 -17.90 15.64 -14.96
C TRP A 48 -16.76 14.62 -14.82
N MET A 49 -16.27 14.09 -15.95
CA MET A 49 -15.15 13.13 -15.94
C MET A 49 -13.87 13.80 -15.46
N TRP A 50 -13.62 15.04 -15.88
CA TRP A 50 -12.47 15.82 -15.41
C TRP A 50 -12.53 16.10 -13.91
N THR A 51 -13.70 16.46 -13.38
CA THR A 51 -13.87 16.65 -11.93
C THR A 51 -13.68 15.33 -11.17
N GLY A 52 -14.13 14.20 -11.71
CA GLY A 52 -13.92 12.88 -11.11
C GLY A 52 -12.45 12.49 -11.06
N VAL A 53 -11.72 12.67 -12.18
CA VAL A 53 -10.27 12.41 -12.24
C VAL A 53 -9.50 13.32 -11.30
N ALA A 54 -9.85 14.61 -11.23
CA ALA A 54 -9.24 15.55 -10.30
C ALA A 54 -9.51 15.15 -8.84
N ALA A 55 -10.75 14.79 -8.49
CA ALA A 55 -11.12 14.36 -7.14
C ALA A 55 -10.38 13.08 -6.71
N VAL A 56 -10.29 12.07 -7.59
CA VAL A 56 -9.54 10.84 -7.34
C VAL A 56 -8.04 11.11 -7.23
N GLY A 57 -7.49 11.98 -8.08
CA GLY A 57 -6.09 12.40 -8.02
C GLY A 57 -5.75 13.08 -6.70
N VAL A 58 -6.56 14.06 -6.28
CA VAL A 58 -6.39 14.77 -5.00
C VAL A 58 -6.53 13.79 -3.82
N SER A 59 -7.56 12.95 -3.82
CA SER A 59 -7.77 11.94 -2.76
C SER A 59 -6.61 10.95 -2.68
N SER A 60 -6.09 10.50 -3.82
CA SER A 60 -4.94 9.58 -3.89
C SER A 60 -3.66 10.24 -3.39
N PHE A 61 -3.45 11.53 -3.71
CA PHE A 61 -2.33 12.30 -3.20
C PHE A 61 -2.37 12.41 -1.67
N PHE A 62 -3.51 12.82 -1.11
CA PHE A 62 -3.70 12.86 0.34
C PHE A 62 -3.50 11.47 0.97
N GLY A 63 -4.08 10.42 0.39
CA GLY A 63 -3.89 9.04 0.84
C GLY A 63 -2.40 8.65 0.90
N GLN A 64 -1.62 8.94 -0.14
CA GLN A 64 -0.18 8.67 -0.18
C GLN A 64 0.61 9.46 0.86
N VAL A 65 0.23 10.72 1.13
CA VAL A 65 0.86 11.57 2.16
C VAL A 65 0.56 11.03 3.55
N LEU A 66 -0.69 10.68 3.85
CA LEU A 66 -1.10 10.10 5.13
C LEU A 66 -0.40 8.77 5.37
N ILE A 67 -0.35 7.91 4.35
CA ILE A 67 0.38 6.65 4.36
C ILE A 67 1.86 6.87 4.71
N ASN A 68 2.55 7.78 4.00
CA ASN A 68 3.97 8.02 4.24
C ASN A 68 4.22 8.62 5.61
N SER A 69 3.33 9.50 6.08
CA SER A 69 3.44 10.12 7.39
C SER A 69 3.16 9.10 8.51
N GLY A 70 2.14 8.26 8.36
CA GLY A 70 1.80 7.20 9.31
C GLY A 70 2.91 6.16 9.45
N LEU A 71 3.60 5.82 8.36
CA LEU A 71 4.75 4.92 8.39
C LEU A 71 5.99 5.51 9.09
N GLN A 72 6.11 6.84 9.13
CA GLN A 72 7.19 7.51 9.86
C GLN A 72 6.89 7.60 11.36
N LEU A 73 5.61 7.71 11.72
CA LEU A 73 5.15 7.81 13.10
C LEU A 73 5.07 6.43 13.79
N ALA A 74 4.79 5.36 13.03
CA ALA A 74 4.63 4.02 13.59
C ALA A 74 5.98 3.27 13.70
N PRO A 75 6.22 2.53 14.80
CA PRO A 75 7.35 1.62 14.89
C PRO A 75 7.28 0.53 13.79
N LEU A 76 8.44 0.14 13.26
CA LEU A 76 8.61 -0.71 12.07
C LEU A 76 7.83 -2.05 12.12
N GLY A 77 7.61 -2.61 13.32
CA GLY A 77 6.82 -3.83 13.51
C GLY A 77 5.33 -3.58 13.28
N PRO A 78 4.65 -2.81 14.16
CA PRO A 78 3.21 -2.54 14.05
C PRO A 78 2.80 -1.86 12.74
N GLY A 79 3.60 -0.93 12.21
CA GLY A 79 3.30 -0.25 10.94
C GLY A 79 3.23 -1.22 9.75
N THR A 80 4.02 -2.29 9.76
CA THR A 80 3.97 -3.34 8.74
C THR A 80 2.70 -4.18 8.84
N LEU A 81 2.22 -4.46 10.06
CA LEU A 81 1.00 -5.22 10.28
C LEU A 81 -0.24 -4.43 9.86
N MET A 82 -0.30 -3.13 10.15
CA MET A 82 -1.40 -2.26 9.69
C MET A 82 -1.47 -2.20 8.16
N ARG A 83 -0.32 -2.08 7.49
CA ARG A 83 -0.27 -2.08 6.01
C ARG A 83 -0.80 -3.37 5.40
N MET A 84 -0.54 -4.51 6.05
CA MET A 84 -1.01 -5.81 5.58
C MET A 84 -2.52 -5.97 5.72
N ASN A 85 -3.16 -5.20 6.60
CA ASN A 85 -4.61 -5.22 6.78
C ASN A 85 -5.34 -4.24 5.84
N ASP A 86 -4.67 -3.18 5.38
CA ASP A 86 -5.21 -2.17 4.45
C ASP A 86 -5.86 -2.80 3.20
N ILE A 87 -5.20 -3.81 2.62
CA ILE A 87 -5.71 -4.54 1.44
C ILE A 87 -7.03 -5.30 1.72
N VAL A 88 -7.26 -5.75 2.96
CA VAL A 88 -8.51 -6.41 3.35
C VAL A 88 -9.64 -5.39 3.40
N PHE A 89 -9.39 -4.21 3.99
CA PHE A 89 -10.37 -3.12 4.02
C PHE A 89 -10.69 -2.59 2.62
N ALA A 90 -9.68 -2.42 1.75
CA ALA A 90 -9.88 -2.04 0.36
C ALA A 90 -10.78 -3.02 -0.39
N PHE A 91 -10.63 -4.32 -0.12
CA PHE A 91 -11.48 -5.35 -0.72
C PHE A 91 -12.93 -5.28 -0.23
N ILE A 92 -13.15 -5.10 1.07
CA ILE A 92 -14.50 -4.90 1.63
C ILE A 92 -15.17 -3.66 1.00
N PHE A 93 -14.41 -2.58 0.87
CA PHE A 93 -14.89 -1.35 0.23
C PHE A 93 -15.25 -1.57 -1.24
N GLN A 94 -14.43 -2.31 -1.99
CA GLN A 94 -14.73 -2.65 -3.39
C GLN A 94 -16.04 -3.43 -3.55
N ILE A 95 -16.27 -4.46 -2.72
CA ILE A 95 -17.54 -5.23 -2.77
C ILE A 95 -18.74 -4.35 -2.43
N THR A 96 -18.60 -3.50 -1.41
CA THR A 96 -19.72 -2.70 -0.87
C THR A 96 -20.04 -1.45 -1.69
N VAL A 97 -19.06 -0.87 -2.38
CA VAL A 97 -19.28 0.37 -3.15
C VAL A 97 -19.54 0.10 -4.62
N GLN A 98 -18.86 -0.88 -5.21
CA GLN A 98 -18.93 -1.06 -6.66
C GLN A 98 -20.22 -1.80 -7.08
N HIS A 99 -20.86 -2.60 -6.21
CA HIS A 99 -22.20 -3.21 -6.35
C HIS A 99 -22.58 -3.78 -7.74
N GLU A 100 -21.59 -4.07 -8.58
CA GLU A 100 -21.78 -4.45 -9.97
C GLU A 100 -22.16 -5.93 -10.04
N LYS A 101 -23.18 -6.28 -10.83
CA LYS A 101 -23.65 -7.68 -10.99
C LYS A 101 -22.51 -8.49 -11.58
N PRO A 102 -21.87 -9.39 -10.81
CA PRO A 102 -20.64 -10.01 -11.27
C PRO A 102 -20.96 -11.01 -12.38
N ASP A 103 -20.37 -10.77 -13.54
CA ASP A 103 -20.13 -11.83 -14.52
C ASP A 103 -19.23 -12.91 -13.87
N LEU A 104 -19.31 -14.16 -14.31
CA LEU A 104 -18.61 -15.30 -13.68
C LEU A 104 -17.10 -15.05 -13.52
N PHE A 105 -16.49 -14.34 -14.46
CA PHE A 105 -15.08 -13.95 -14.41
C PHE A 105 -14.75 -12.96 -13.29
N SER A 106 -15.63 -11.98 -13.02
CA SER A 106 -15.48 -11.05 -11.91
C SER A 106 -15.61 -11.75 -10.56
N PHE A 107 -16.53 -12.71 -10.45
CA PHE A 107 -16.69 -13.52 -9.25
C PHE A 107 -15.43 -14.38 -8.98
N LEU A 108 -14.89 -15.03 -10.00
CA LEU A 108 -13.66 -15.83 -9.90
C LEU A 108 -12.46 -14.96 -9.50
N GLY A 109 -12.32 -13.77 -10.12
CA GLY A 109 -11.29 -12.81 -9.78
C GLY A 109 -11.39 -12.33 -8.33
N ALA A 110 -12.59 -11.97 -7.86
CA ALA A 110 -12.83 -11.56 -6.49
C ALA A 110 -12.49 -12.67 -5.47
N THR A 111 -12.87 -13.91 -5.78
CA THR A 111 -12.61 -15.07 -4.91
C THR A 111 -11.11 -15.39 -4.84
N LEU A 112 -10.40 -15.32 -5.97
CA LEU A 112 -8.94 -15.48 -6.02
C LEU A 112 -8.23 -14.41 -5.18
N VAL A 113 -8.62 -13.14 -5.33
CA VAL A 113 -8.07 -12.03 -4.55
C VAL A 113 -8.32 -12.23 -3.06
N MET A 114 -9.51 -12.70 -2.66
CA MET A 114 -9.82 -13.06 -1.26
C MET A 114 -8.89 -14.13 -0.71
N ILE A 115 -8.70 -15.23 -1.44
CA ILE A 115 -7.87 -16.36 -1.00
C ILE A 115 -6.40 -15.92 -0.86
N CYS A 116 -5.86 -15.24 -1.86
CA CYS A 116 -4.48 -14.75 -1.83
C CYS A 116 -4.26 -13.76 -0.69
N THR A 117 -5.18 -12.81 -0.50
CA THR A 117 -5.06 -11.78 0.54
C THR A 117 -5.20 -12.37 1.93
N GLY A 118 -6.22 -13.22 2.15
CA GLY A 118 -6.39 -13.95 3.40
C GLY A 118 -5.17 -14.82 3.73
N GLY A 119 -4.63 -15.52 2.73
CA GLY A 119 -3.41 -16.33 2.88
C GLY A 119 -2.19 -15.50 3.28
N MET A 120 -1.99 -14.32 2.68
CA MET A 120 -0.90 -13.41 3.06
C MET A 120 -1.05 -12.89 4.49
N ALA A 121 -2.26 -12.48 4.89
CA ALA A 121 -2.55 -12.02 6.24
C ALA A 121 -2.27 -13.11 7.28
N LEU A 122 -2.72 -14.35 7.01
CA LEU A 122 -2.50 -15.51 7.88
C LEU A 122 -1.02 -15.90 7.97
N ASN A 123 -0.29 -15.93 6.86
CA ASN A 123 1.14 -16.24 6.86
C ASN A 123 1.95 -15.21 7.65
N LYS A 124 1.60 -13.93 7.53
CA LYS A 124 2.21 -12.87 8.33
C LYS A 124 1.90 -12.98 9.81
N TRP A 125 0.66 -13.30 10.17
CA TRP A 125 0.30 -13.53 11.57
C TRP A 125 1.08 -14.71 12.17
N ARG A 126 1.29 -15.79 11.40
CA ARG A 126 2.13 -16.93 11.81
C ARG A 126 3.61 -16.56 11.97
N LEU A 127 4.16 -15.76 11.07
CA LEU A 127 5.55 -15.28 11.16
C LEU A 127 5.77 -14.36 12.36
N GLU A 128 4.80 -13.49 12.64
CA GLU A 128 4.85 -12.61 13.81
C GLU A 128 4.82 -13.44 15.10
N LYS A 129 3.91 -14.43 15.20
CA LYS A 129 3.89 -15.36 16.34
C LYS A 129 5.22 -16.07 16.54
N LYS A 130 5.87 -16.52 15.45
CA LYS A 130 7.18 -17.19 15.53
C LYS A 130 8.29 -16.25 16.04
N ARG A 131 8.27 -14.97 15.63
CA ARG A 131 9.24 -13.97 16.09
C ARG A 131 9.10 -13.68 17.58
N VAL A 132 7.87 -13.42 18.03
CA VAL A 132 7.58 -13.17 19.46
C VAL A 132 8.03 -14.36 20.30
N GLN A 133 7.77 -15.59 19.85
CA GLN A 133 8.22 -16.80 20.54
C GLN A 133 9.76 -16.92 20.57
N GLN A 134 10.46 -16.54 19.49
CA GLN A 134 11.92 -16.56 19.45
C GLN A 134 12.57 -15.53 20.37
N GLU A 135 11.98 -14.33 20.47
CA GLU A 135 12.43 -13.29 21.39
C GLU A 135 12.29 -13.76 22.84
N GLN A 136 11.15 -14.37 23.20
CA GLN A 136 10.93 -14.94 24.53
C GLN A 136 11.93 -16.08 24.85
N ASN A 137 12.16 -17.00 23.91
CA ASN A 137 13.12 -18.09 24.12
C ASN A 137 14.57 -17.56 24.24
N ALA A 138 14.92 -16.47 23.55
CA ALA A 138 16.25 -15.86 23.64
C ALA A 138 16.46 -15.16 25.00
N GLU A 139 15.44 -14.50 25.54
CA GLU A 139 15.46 -13.89 26.88
C GLU A 139 15.61 -14.95 27.98
N GLU A 140 14.94 -16.11 27.83
CA GLU A 140 15.00 -17.24 28.78
C GLU A 140 16.40 -17.91 28.81
N HIS A 141 17.08 -18.00 27.66
CA HIS A 141 18.46 -18.48 27.58
C HIS A 141 19.50 -17.52 28.18
N GLN A 142 19.22 -16.21 28.16
CA GLN A 142 20.07 -15.21 28.83
C GLN A 142 19.93 -15.24 30.35
N GLN A 143 18.75 -15.54 30.89
CA GLN A 143 18.52 -15.63 32.33
C GLN A 143 19.05 -16.91 32.98
N THR A 144 19.18 -18.00 32.22
CA THR A 144 19.66 -19.30 32.73
C THR A 144 21.18 -19.47 32.70
N SER A 145 21.92 -18.57 32.04
CA SER A 145 23.39 -18.60 31.95
C SER A 145 24.10 -17.60 32.88
N SER A 146 23.34 -16.85 33.70
CA SER A 146 23.84 -15.88 34.68
C SER A 146 23.59 -16.34 36.11
#